data_AF-A0A5J5VXA1-F1
#
_entry.id   AF-A0A5J5VXA1-F1
#
_cell.length_a   1.000
_cell.length_b   1.000
_cell.length_c   1.000
_cell.angle_alpha   90.00
_cell.angle_beta   90.00
_cell.angle_gamma   90.00
#
_symmetry.space_group_name_H-M   'P 1'
#
loop_
_entity.id
_entity.type
_entity.pdbx_description
1 polymer ?
#
loop_
_entity_poly.entity_id
_entity_poly.type
_entity_poly.pdbx_seq_one_letter_code
_entity_poly.pdbx_strand_id
1 'polypeptide(L)'
;MKNSSFICCIFLAMLLLASSGMNEIAGEARELLVGKSGGRCIEVMDPKGCNLVSCKQQCLQLKNGNGVCLANVKQGYQCVCYINC
;
A
#
# COMPACT_ATOMS: atom_id res chain seq x y z
N MET A 1 49.63 -0.27 -22.37
CA MET A 1 48.57 -1.26 -22.01
C MET A 1 48.22 -1.11 -20.52
N LYS A 2 47.37 -0.14 -20.16
CA LYS A 2 46.99 0.12 -18.75
C LYS A 2 45.50 0.49 -18.60
N ASN A 3 44.62 0.01 -19.49
CA ASN A 3 43.22 0.45 -19.52
C ASN A 3 42.18 -0.68 -19.35
N SER A 4 42.56 -1.96 -19.46
CA SER A 4 41.59 -3.08 -19.35
C SER A 4 41.19 -3.43 -17.92
N SER A 5 42.05 -3.16 -16.93
CA SER A 5 41.78 -3.58 -15.54
C SER A 5 40.80 -2.64 -14.83
N PHE A 6 40.85 -1.34 -15.14
CA PHE A 6 39.94 -0.34 -14.55
C PHE A 6 38.49 -0.48 -15.06
N ILE A 7 38.30 -0.87 -16.31
CA ILE A 7 36.96 -1.01 -16.91
C ILE A 7 36.17 -2.15 -16.24
N CYS A 8 36.83 -3.25 -15.87
CA CYS A 8 36.19 -4.40 -15.22
C CYS A 8 35.61 -4.02 -13.83
N CYS A 9 36.36 -3.24 -13.04
CA CYS A 9 35.93 -2.82 -11.71
C CYS A 9 34.72 -1.87 -11.73
N ILE A 10 34.62 -1.01 -12.75
CA ILE A 10 33.49 -0.07 -12.90
C ILE A 10 32.21 -0.83 -13.28
N PHE A 11 32.31 -1.83 -14.17
CA PHE A 11 31.16 -2.66 -14.54
C PHE A 11 30.64 -3.50 -13.37
N LEU A 12 31.53 -4.06 -12.54
CA LEU A 12 31.12 -4.78 -11.32
C LEU A 12 30.43 -3.86 -10.29
N ALA A 13 30.90 -2.62 -10.14
CA ALA A 13 30.30 -1.65 -9.23
C ALA A 13 28.89 -1.20 -9.69
N MET A 14 28.67 -1.06 -10.99
CA MET A 14 27.36 -0.68 -11.56
C MET A 14 26.31 -1.79 -11.41
N LEU A 15 26.71 -3.06 -11.49
CA LEU A 15 25.81 -4.21 -11.27
C LEU A 15 25.33 -4.34 -9.82
N LEU A 16 26.13 -3.90 -8.85
CA LEU A 16 25.79 -3.96 -7.42
C LEU A 16 24.83 -2.84 -6.97
N LEU A 17 24.72 -1.74 -7.73
CA LEU A 17 23.82 -0.63 -7.41
C LEU A 17 22.38 -0.83 -7.91
N ALA A 18 22.11 -1.88 -8.70
CA ALA A 18 20.78 -2.13 -9.26
C ALA A 18 19.84 -2.97 -8.36
N SER A 19 20.28 -3.38 -7.17
CA SER A 19 19.51 -4.28 -6.29
C SER A 19 18.90 -3.63 -5.04
N SER A 20 18.99 -2.31 -4.86
CA SER A 20 18.21 -1.61 -3.83
C SER A 20 16.76 -1.39 -4.29
N GLY A 21 15.98 -2.46 -4.25
CA GLY A 21 14.53 -2.48 -4.47
C GLY A 21 13.84 -3.48 -3.53
N MET A 22 14.16 -3.44 -2.23
CA MET A 22 13.27 -3.92 -1.16
C MET A 22 12.14 -2.86 -1.04
N ASN A 23 10.90 -3.12 -0.66
CA ASN A 23 10.36 -4.18 0.17
C ASN A 23 8.82 -4.10 0.10
N GLU A 24 8.17 -5.21 0.43
CA GLU A 24 6.87 -5.27 1.13
C GLU A 24 5.62 -4.70 0.44
N ILE A 25 4.99 -5.52 -0.40
CA ILE A 25 3.52 -5.62 -0.33
C ILE A 25 3.23 -6.57 0.84
N ALA A 26 3.30 -6.03 2.05
CA ALA A 26 2.74 -6.69 3.22
C ALA A 26 1.24 -6.84 2.98
N GLY A 27 0.80 -8.06 2.68
CA GLY A 27 -0.61 -8.42 2.72
C GLY A 27 -1.09 -8.37 4.16
N GLU A 28 -1.52 -7.18 4.62
CA GLU A 28 -2.15 -7.04 5.92
C GLU A 28 -3.50 -7.77 5.91
N ALA A 29 -3.66 -8.68 6.87
CA ALA A 29 -4.90 -9.40 7.13
C ALA A 29 -6.03 -8.39 7.29
N ARG A 30 -7.00 -8.44 6.38
CA ARG A 30 -8.18 -7.58 6.40
C ARG A 30 -9.08 -8.03 7.54
N GLU A 31 -9.02 -7.33 8.67
CA GLU A 31 -10.11 -7.35 9.65
C GLU A 31 -11.35 -6.76 8.98
N LEU A 32 -12.17 -7.66 8.43
CA LEU A 32 -13.52 -7.37 7.97
C LEU A 32 -14.36 -7.12 9.22
N LEU A 33 -14.40 -5.87 9.67
CA LEU A 33 -15.37 -5.43 10.69
C LEU A 33 -16.76 -5.47 10.04
N VAL A 34 -17.35 -6.67 9.98
CA VAL A 34 -18.71 -6.90 9.48
C VAL A 34 -19.69 -6.34 10.50
N GLY A 35 -19.89 -5.01 10.48
CA GLY A 35 -21.08 -4.39 11.04
C GLY A 35 -22.27 -4.78 10.17
N LYS A 36 -22.88 -5.94 10.45
CA LYS A 36 -24.04 -6.46 9.72
C LYS A 36 -25.28 -5.63 10.06
N SER A 37 -25.39 -4.45 9.47
CA SER A 37 -26.59 -3.62 9.53
C SER A 37 -26.84 -3.04 8.14
N GLY A 38 -27.64 -3.77 7.34
CA GLY A 38 -28.18 -3.27 6.07
C GLY A 38 -27.43 -3.62 4.78
N GLY A 39 -26.65 -4.70 4.72
CA GLY A 39 -25.98 -5.13 3.47
C GLY A 39 -24.79 -4.26 3.06
N ARG A 40 -24.13 -3.63 4.04
CA ARG A 40 -22.90 -2.88 3.84
C ARG A 40 -21.78 -3.47 4.66
N CYS A 41 -20.69 -3.84 3.99
CA CYS A 41 -19.46 -4.29 4.63
C CYS A 41 -18.49 -3.13 4.75
N ILE A 42 -17.65 -3.19 5.78
CA ILE A 42 -16.54 -2.25 5.99
C ILE A 42 -15.25 -3.04 5.80
N GLU A 43 -14.37 -2.52 4.96
CA GLU A 43 -13.08 -3.12 4.67
C GLU A 43 -11.98 -2.09 4.89
N VAL A 44 -11.01 -2.40 5.75
CA VAL A 44 -9.85 -1.53 6.00
C VAL A 44 -8.86 -1.68 4.84
N MET A 45 -8.48 -0.56 4.24
CA MET A 45 -7.53 -0.52 3.11
C MET A 45 -6.14 -0.09 3.56
N ASP A 46 -6.07 0.86 4.48
CA ASP A 46 -4.82 1.34 5.07
C ASP A 46 -5.09 1.65 6.55
N PRO A 47 -4.61 0.82 7.49
CA PRO A 47 -4.86 0.99 8.92
C PRO A 47 -4.02 2.11 9.55
N LYS A 48 -2.91 2.51 8.92
CA LYS A 48 -1.89 3.42 9.47
C LYS A 48 -1.88 4.79 8.79
N GLY A 49 -2.61 4.92 7.68
CA GLY A 49 -2.67 6.14 6.90
C GLY A 49 -4.04 6.37 6.29
N CYS A 50 -4.34 7.64 6.05
CA CYS A 50 -5.45 8.00 5.20
C CYS A 50 -5.20 9.29 4.44
N ASN A 51 -5.10 9.16 3.12
CA ASN A 51 -5.32 10.27 2.20
C ASN A 51 -6.72 10.13 1.61
N LEU A 52 -7.60 11.10 1.88
CA LEU A 52 -9.01 10.99 1.51
C LEU A 52 -9.23 10.86 0.00
N VAL A 53 -8.41 11.54 -0.81
CA VAL A 53 -8.53 11.51 -2.27
C VAL A 53 -8.17 10.12 -2.81
N SER A 54 -7.02 9.58 -2.40
CA SER A 54 -6.61 8.24 -2.83
C SER A 54 -7.52 7.16 -2.26
N CYS A 55 -7.95 7.28 -1.00
CA CYS A 55 -8.86 6.34 -0.35
C CYS A 55 -10.21 6.24 -1.11
N LYS A 56 -10.80 7.38 -1.47
CA LYS A 56 -12.02 7.40 -2.30
C LYS A 56 -11.81 6.75 -3.66
N GLN A 57 -10.72 7.11 -4.34
CA GLN A 57 -10.41 6.58 -5.66
C GLN A 57 -10.19 5.05 -5.62
N GLN A 58 -9.42 4.56 -4.64
CA GLN A 58 -9.15 3.13 -4.49
C GLN A 58 -10.40 2.35 -4.12
N CYS A 59 -11.22 2.84 -3.19
CA CYS A 59 -12.47 2.17 -2.82
C CYS A 59 -13.47 2.12 -3.99
N LEU A 60 -13.54 3.18 -4.81
CA LEU A 60 -14.38 3.19 -6.01
C LEU A 60 -13.86 2.19 -7.05
N GLN A 61 -12.56 2.19 -7.33
CA GLN A 61 -11.97 1.38 -8.39
C GLN A 61 -11.86 -0.12 -8.04
N LEU A 62 -11.47 -0.44 -6.81
CA LEU A 62 -11.18 -1.83 -6.40
C LEU A 62 -12.38 -2.54 -5.80
N LYS A 63 -13.31 -1.78 -5.20
CA LYS A 63 -14.39 -2.33 -4.39
C LYS A 63 -15.78 -1.86 -4.78
N ASN A 64 -15.89 -0.98 -5.78
CA ASN A 64 -17.14 -0.31 -6.15
C ASN A 64 -17.86 0.29 -4.92
N GLY A 65 -17.07 0.86 -4.01
CA GLY A 65 -17.53 1.36 -2.72
C GLY A 65 -17.10 2.79 -2.45
N ASN A 66 -17.48 3.30 -1.27
CA ASN A 66 -17.12 4.66 -0.83
C ASN A 66 -16.00 4.62 0.21
N GLY A 67 -14.90 5.30 -0.08
CA GLY A 67 -13.76 5.42 0.83
C GLY A 67 -13.88 6.60 1.79
N VAL A 68 -13.56 6.37 3.07
CA VAL A 68 -13.50 7.43 4.09
C VAL A 68 -12.28 7.28 4.99
N CYS A 69 -11.87 8.40 5.58
CA CYS A 69 -10.87 8.41 6.65
C CYS A 69 -11.57 8.35 8.01
N LEU A 70 -11.31 7.30 8.77
CA LEU A 70 -11.78 7.18 10.16
C LEU A 70 -10.63 7.40 11.12
N ALA A 71 -10.90 8.05 12.24
CA ALA A 71 -9.91 8.17 13.32
C ALA A 71 -9.68 6.78 13.93
N ASN A 72 -8.42 6.35 13.96
CA ASN A 72 -7.93 5.20 14.70
C ASN A 72 -7.14 5.72 15.91
N VAL A 73 -7.65 5.45 17.11
CA VAL A 73 -7.12 5.96 18.39
C VAL A 73 -5.63 5.64 18.58
N LYS A 74 -5.11 4.58 17.95
CA LYS A 74 -3.72 4.14 18.09
C LYS A 74 -2.80 4.61 16.95
N GLN A 75 -3.35 4.89 15.78
CA GLN A 75 -2.55 5.03 14.54
C GLN A 75 -2.91 6.28 13.71
N GLY A 76 -3.72 7.20 14.23
CA GLY A 76 -4.08 8.43 13.53
C GLY A 76 -5.35 8.25 12.71
N TYR A 77 -5.28 8.38 11.39
CA TYR A 77 -6.43 8.13 10.50
C TYR A 77 -6.18 6.88 9.65
N GLN A 78 -7.22 6.07 9.48
CA GLN A 78 -7.23 4.88 8.63
C GLN A 78 -8.20 5.05 7.46
N CYS A 79 -7.85 4.50 6.30
CA CYS A 79 -8.75 4.39 5.15
C CYS A 79 -9.63 3.15 5.28
N VAL A 80 -10.95 3.33 5.19
CA VAL A 80 -11.91 2.24 5.12
C VAL A 80 -12.84 2.41 3.91
N CYS A 81 -13.21 1.30 3.29
CA CYS A 81 -14.23 1.25 2.25
C CYS A 81 -15.55 0.75 2.80
N TYR A 82 -16.62 1.48 2.55
CA TYR A 82 -17.99 0.99 2.67
C TYR A 82 -18.42 0.39 1.33
N ILE A 83 -18.71 -0.91 1.31
CA ILE A 83 -19.00 -1.67 0.11
C ILE A 83 -20.33 -2.39 0.28
N ASN A 84 -21.05 -2.62 -0.82
CA ASN A 84 -22.24 -3.46 -0.76
C ASN A 84 -21.81 -4.93 -0.73
N CYS A 85 -22.34 -5.66 0.25
CA CYS A 85 -22.21 -7.09 0.44
C CYS A 85 -23.57 -7.64 0.91
#